data_AF-A0A3B3DWJ3-F1
#
_entry.id   AF-A0A3B3DWJ3-F1
#
_cell.length_a   1.000
_cell.length_b   1.000
_cell.length_c   1.000
_cell.angle_alpha   90.00
_cell.angle_beta   90.00
_cell.angle_gamma   90.00
#
_symmetry.space_group_name_H-M   'P 1'
#
loop_
_entity.id
_entity.type
_entity.pdbx_description
1 polymer ?
#
loop_
_entity_poly.entity_id
_entity_poly.type
_entity_poly.pdbx_seq_one_letter_code
_entity_poly.pdbx_strand_id
1 'polypeptide(L)' 'VVTTEAPSGSDSAVIGVVVVILVTLAVFGVLLYRYLCHNKGNYWTTGELAPGEDPEESSNQTAGEKREYFI' A
#
# COMPACT_ATOMS: atom_id res chain seq x y z
N VAL A 1 52.37 -16.54 -16.73
CA VAL A 1 51.08 -15.88 -16.44
C VAL A 1 51.03 -15.65 -14.95
N VAL A 2 51.10 -14.38 -14.52
CA VAL A 2 50.86 -14.02 -13.12
C VAL A 2 49.59 -13.20 -13.12
N THR A 3 48.48 -13.81 -12.71
CA THR A 3 47.22 -13.11 -12.49
C THR A 3 47.24 -12.60 -11.05
N THR A 4 47.45 -11.29 -10.89
CA THR A 4 47.13 -10.59 -9.64
C THR A 4 45.67 -10.23 -9.71
N GLU A 5 44.83 -10.80 -8.83
CA GLU A 5 43.45 -10.36 -8.69
C GLU A 5 43.42 -9.11 -7.80
N ALA A 6 42.91 -8.01 -8.38
CA ALA A 6 42.80 -6.70 -7.72
C ALA A 6 41.64 -6.71 -6.69
N PRO A 7 41.71 -5.88 -5.63
CA PRO A 7 40.84 -6.03 -4.47
C PRO A 7 39.38 -5.73 -4.81
N SER A 8 38.52 -6.73 -4.65
CA SER A 8 37.07 -6.75 -4.96
C SER A 8 36.16 -5.96 -3.98
N GLY A 9 36.75 -5.10 -3.15
CA GLY A 9 36.04 -4.42 -2.05
C GLY A 9 35.02 -3.38 -2.50
N SER A 10 35.32 -2.64 -3.58
CA SER A 10 34.38 -1.66 -4.17
C SER A 10 33.15 -2.34 -4.74
N ASP A 11 33.34 -3.47 -5.41
CA ASP A 11 32.29 -4.16 -6.15
C ASP A 11 31.28 -4.78 -5.19
N SER A 12 31.77 -5.37 -4.10
CA SER A 12 30.91 -5.87 -3.01
C SER A 12 30.07 -4.75 -2.39
N ALA A 13 30.64 -3.57 -2.15
CA ALA A 13 29.92 -2.42 -1.61
C ALA A 13 28.85 -1.92 -2.58
N VAL A 14 29.18 -1.80 -3.87
CA VAL A 14 28.24 -1.38 -4.92
C VAL A 14 27.09 -2.38 -5.04
N ILE A 15 27.38 -3.68 -5.05
CA ILE A 15 26.36 -4.74 -5.07
C ILE A 15 25.45 -4.62 -3.84
N GLY A 16 26.04 -4.44 -2.64
CA GLY A 16 25.27 -4.25 -1.41
C GLY A 16 24.32 -3.06 -1.49
N VAL A 17 24.79 -1.92 -1.96
CA VAL A 17 23.96 -0.70 -2.13
C VAL A 17 22.82 -0.95 -3.12
N VAL A 18 23.10 -1.58 -4.28
CA VAL A 18 22.07 -1.89 -5.28
C VAL A 18 21.00 -2.78 -4.68
N VAL A 19 21.38 -3.83 -3.94
CA VAL A 19 20.43 -4.73 -3.27
C VAL A 19 19.55 -3.97 -2.28
N VAL A 20 20.14 -3.11 -1.45
CA VAL A 20 19.38 -2.30 -0.47
C VAL A 20 18.38 -1.38 -1.15
N ILE A 21 18.75 -0.73 -2.25
CA ILE A 21 17.85 0.13 -3.03
C ILE A 21 16.68 -0.69 -3.59
N LEU A 22 16.96 -1.84 -4.21
CA LEU A 22 15.92 -2.70 -4.78
C LEU A 22 14.95 -3.21 -3.71
N VAL A 23 15.45 -3.62 -2.54
CA VAL A 23 14.62 -4.04 -1.40
C VAL A 23 13.76 -2.88 -0.91
N THR A 24 14.34 -1.67 -0.78
CA THR A 24 13.60 -0.48 -0.35
C THR A 24 12.48 -0.14 -1.32
N LEU A 25 12.74 -0.18 -2.63
CA LEU A 25 11.73 0.04 -3.66
C LEU A 25 10.64 -1.03 -3.63
N ALA A 26 10.98 -2.29 -3.42
CA ALA A 26 10.00 -3.37 -3.30
C ALA A 26 9.09 -3.18 -2.07
N VAL A 27 9.68 -2.88 -0.90
CA VAL A 27 8.92 -2.61 0.33
C VAL A 27 8.02 -1.39 0.14
N PHE A 28 8.56 -0.29 -0.41
CA PHE A 28 7.78 0.92 -0.66
C PHE A 28 6.65 0.68 -1.65
N GLY A 29 6.90 -0.07 -2.72
CA GLY A 29 5.88 -0.47 -3.70
C GLY A 29 4.76 -1.30 -3.08
N VAL A 30 5.08 -2.27 -2.21
CA VAL A 30 4.08 -3.06 -1.49
C VAL A 30 3.27 -2.19 -0.52
N LEU A 31 3.94 -1.33 0.25
CA LEU A 31 3.25 -0.42 1.17
C LEU A 31 2.35 0.56 0.41
N LEU A 32 2.82 1.10 -0.71
CA LEU A 32 2.05 2.01 -1.55
C LEU A 32 0.87 1.29 -2.20
N TYR A 33 1.06 0.07 -2.70
CA TYR A 33 -0.02 -0.76 -3.25
C TYR A 33 -1.09 -1.02 -2.18
N ARG A 34 -0.68 -1.46 -0.98
CA ARG A 34 -1.62 -1.68 0.13
C ARG A 34 -2.29 -0.39 0.55
N TYR A 35 -1.54 0.71 0.59
CA TYR A 35 -2.09 2.03 0.88
C TYR A 35 -3.15 2.40 -0.14
N LEU A 36 -2.87 2.34 -1.44
CA LEU A 36 -3.86 2.65 -2.48
C LEU A 36 -5.07 1.72 -2.45
N CYS A 37 -4.89 0.43 -2.20
CA CYS A 37 -5.99 -0.52 -2.12
C CYS A 37 -6.83 -0.39 -0.83
N HIS A 38 -6.24 0.04 0.29
CA HIS A 38 -6.96 0.29 1.54
C HIS A 38 -7.50 1.73 1.63
N ASN A 39 -6.88 2.67 0.94
CA ASN A 39 -7.29 4.05 0.87
C ASN A 39 -8.39 4.16 -0.19
N LYS A 40 -9.61 3.74 0.17
CA LYS A 40 -10.83 3.77 -0.63
C LYS A 40 -11.33 5.20 -0.94
N GLY A 41 -10.41 6.13 -1.23
CA GLY A 41 -10.74 7.51 -1.55
C GLY A 41 -10.89 8.36 -0.29
N ASN A 42 -9.81 8.55 0.47
CA ASN A 42 -9.75 9.65 1.43
C ASN A 42 -9.49 10.95 0.66
N TYR A 43 -10.61 11.49 0.18
CA TYR A 43 -10.93 12.90 -0.04
C TYR A 43 -10.66 13.54 -1.41
N TRP A 44 -11.72 14.22 -1.83
CA TRP A 44 -11.74 15.65 -2.16
C TRP A 44 -11.81 16.05 -3.63
N THR A 45 -12.88 15.71 -4.35
CA THR A 45 -13.31 16.56 -5.48
C THR A 45 -14.79 16.97 -5.51
N THR A 46 -15.63 16.63 -4.52
CA THR A 46 -17.02 17.16 -4.55
C THR A 46 -17.63 17.55 -3.20
N GLY A 47 -17.06 17.16 -2.05
CA GLY A 47 -17.70 17.46 -0.75
C GLY A 47 -19.09 16.82 -0.57
N GLU A 48 -19.59 16.07 -1.55
CA GLU A 48 -20.71 15.17 -1.39
C GLU A 48 -20.23 13.85 -0.80
N LEU A 49 -21.00 13.36 0.18
CA LEU A 49 -21.00 11.95 0.56
C LEU A 49 -21.15 11.11 -0.72
N ALA A 50 -20.43 9.99 -0.80
CA ALA A 50 -20.68 9.04 -1.87
C ALA A 50 -22.20 8.75 -1.89
N PRO A 51 -22.89 8.79 -3.04
CA PRO A 51 -24.33 8.60 -3.07
C PRO A 51 -24.71 7.27 -2.40
N GLY A 52 -25.25 7.34 -1.18
CA GLY A 52 -25.57 6.18 -0.33
C GLY A 52 -24.79 6.06 1.00
N GLU A 53 -23.85 6.94 1.31
CA GLU A 53 -23.16 6.94 2.61
C GLU A 53 -24.01 7.68 3.65
N ASP A 54 -24.85 6.94 4.38
CA ASP A 54 -25.57 7.47 5.53
C ASP A 54 -24.57 7.79 6.66
N PRO A 55 -24.60 9.00 7.26
CA PRO A 55 -23.62 9.40 8.29
C PRO A 55 -23.73 8.61 9.61
N GLU A 56 -24.70 7.70 9.73
CA GLU A 56 -25.04 6.97 10.96
C GLU A 56 -24.70 5.47 10.93
N GLU A 57 -23.99 4.97 9.92
CA GLU A 57 -23.76 3.50 9.79
C GLU A 57 -22.34 3.03 10.09
N SER A 58 -21.51 3.87 10.73
CA SER A 58 -20.21 3.40 11.26
C SER A 58 -20.31 2.66 12.59
N SER A 59 -21.51 2.59 13.21
CA SER A 59 -21.66 2.03 14.57
C SER A 59 -22.41 0.69 14.67
N ASN A 60 -23.09 0.22 13.61
CA ASN A 60 -24.00 -0.93 13.71
C ASN A 60 -23.83 -2.02 12.63
N GLN A 61 -22.66 -2.17 12.02
CA GLN A 61 -22.38 -3.31 11.12
C GLN A 61 -22.11 -4.63 11.88
N THR A 62 -22.93 -4.98 12.86
CA THR A 62 -23.00 -6.34 13.43
C THR A 62 -24.42 -6.61 13.91
N ALA A 63 -25.23 -7.13 12.99
CA ALA A 63 -26.21 -8.20 13.17
C ALA A 63 -27.38 -7.96 12.22
N GLY A 64 -27.60 -8.91 11.33
CA GLY A 64 -28.60 -8.83 10.28
C GLY A 64 -30.01 -8.69 10.85
N GLU A 65 -30.78 -7.78 10.27
CA GLU A 65 -32.23 -7.83 10.34
C GLU A 65 -32.79 -7.34 9.01
N LYS A 66 -33.29 -8.29 8.21
CA LYS A 66 -34.20 -8.01 7.09
C LYS A 66 -35.41 -7.30 7.69
N ARG A 67 -35.60 -6.01 7.40
CA ARG A 67 -36.87 -5.33 7.64
C ARG A 67 -37.59 -5.15 6.30
N GLU A 68 -38.57 -6.02 6.08
CA GLU A 68 -39.58 -5.84 5.03
C GLU A 68 -40.40 -4.59 5.34
N TYR A 69 -40.46 -3.65 4.40
CA TYR A 69 -41.44 -2.58 4.44
C TYR A 69 -42.63 -2.99 3.57
N PHE A 70 -43.78 -3.16 4.21
CA PHE A 70 -45.06 -3.27 3.52
C PHE A 70 -45.39 -1.92 2.87
N ILE A 71 -45.75 -1.94 1.59
CA ILE A 71 -46.63 -0.95 0.96
C ILE A 71 -47.97 -1.64 0.75
#